data_AF-A0A0K2ZPT2-F1
#
_entry.id   AF-A0A0K2ZPT2-F1
#
_cell.length_a   1.000
_cell.length_b   1.000
_cell.length_c   1.000
_cell.angle_alpha   90.00
_cell.angle_beta   90.00
_cell.angle_gamma   90.00
#
_symmetry.space_group_name_H-M   'P 1'
#
loop_
_entity.id
_entity.type
_entity.pdbx_description
1 polymer ?
#
loop_
_entity_poly.entity_id
_entity_poly.type
_entity_poly.pdbx_seq_one_letter_code
_entity_poly.pdbx_strand_id
1 'polypeptide(L)'
;MSKGQSLQDPFLNALRRERVPVSVYLVNGIKLQGTIESFDQFVVLLRNTVSQMVYKHAISTVVPARNVRVGPGGGYVQQNEGGSADDDEAE
;
A
#
# COMPACT_ATOMS: atom_id res chain seq x y z
N MET A 1 11.84 3.73 20.55
CA MET A 1 11.06 3.55 19.31
C MET A 1 12.02 3.26 18.18
N SER A 2 12.04 2.04 17.65
CA SER A 2 12.92 1.70 16.53
C SER A 2 12.43 2.44 15.28
N LYS A 3 13.32 3.17 14.60
CA LYS A 3 13.01 3.98 13.39
C LYS A 3 12.37 3.16 12.25
N GLY A 4 12.47 1.83 12.27
CA GLY A 4 11.83 0.95 11.28
C GLY A 4 10.32 0.81 11.46
N GLN A 5 9.82 0.77 12.70
CA GLN A 5 8.38 0.71 12.98
C GLN A 5 7.67 2.01 12.60
N SER A 6 8.34 3.17 12.71
CA SER A 6 7.73 4.46 12.38
C SER A 6 7.36 4.63 10.91
N LEU A 7 7.91 3.82 10.00
CA LEU A 7 7.50 3.83 8.58
C LEU A 7 6.49 2.71 8.26
N GLN A 8 6.70 1.51 8.81
CA GLN A 8 5.94 0.32 8.43
C GLN A 8 4.44 0.46 8.76
N ASP A 9 4.09 0.79 10.00
CA ASP A 9 2.68 0.81 10.42
C ASP A 9 1.89 1.91 9.70
N PRO A 10 2.39 3.15 9.59
CA PRO A 10 1.69 4.18 8.81
C PRO A 10 1.52 3.80 7.33
N PHE A 11 2.52 3.16 6.72
CA PHE A 11 2.45 2.72 5.33
C PHE A 11 1.37 1.63 5.12
N LEU A 12 1.43 0.54 5.91
CA LEU A 12 0.45 -0.54 5.81
C LEU A 12 -0.96 -0.07 6.18
N ASN A 13 -1.08 0.85 7.14
CA ASN A 13 -2.37 1.40 7.53
C ASN A 13 -2.98 2.29 6.43
N ALA A 14 -2.17 3.07 5.71
CA ALA A 14 -2.66 3.85 4.57
C ALA A 14 -3.21 2.94 3.46
N LEU A 15 -2.44 1.90 3.10
CA LEU A 15 -2.83 0.90 2.12
C LEU A 15 -4.16 0.20 2.50
N ARG A 16 -4.29 -0.15 3.79
CA ARG A 16 -5.49 -0.79 4.34
C ARG A 16 -6.70 0.14 4.32
N ARG A 17 -6.58 1.35 4.88
CA ARG A 17 -7.69 2.31 5.01
C ARG A 17 -8.25 2.70 3.65
N GLU A 18 -7.37 2.88 2.68
CA GLU A 18 -7.75 3.33 1.34
C GLU A 18 -7.97 2.19 0.34
N ARG A 19 -7.90 0.94 0.80
CA ARG A 19 -8.07 -0.28 0.00
C ARG A 19 -7.24 -0.25 -1.29
N VAL A 20 -6.00 0.22 -1.17
CA VAL A 20 -5.09 0.35 -2.31
C VAL A 20 -4.75 -1.05 -2.82
N PRO A 21 -4.92 -1.34 -4.12
CA PRO A 21 -4.41 -2.56 -4.70
C PRO A 21 -2.90 -2.63 -4.57
N VAL A 22 -2.38 -3.76 -4.09
CA VAL A 22 -0.95 -4.00 -3.87
C VAL A 22 -0.48 -5.25 -4.59
N SER A 23 0.78 -5.22 -5.01
CA SER A 23 1.55 -6.42 -5.34
C SER A 23 2.52 -6.70 -4.19
N VAL A 24 2.40 -7.88 -3.58
CA VAL A 24 3.29 -8.37 -2.54
C VAL A 24 4.21 -9.40 -3.17
N TYR A 25 5.51 -9.11 -3.22
CA TYR A 25 6.51 -10.04 -3.72
C TYR A 25 7.11 -10.80 -2.54
N LEU A 26 7.17 -12.11 -2.66
CA LEU A 26 7.77 -12.98 -1.66
C LEU A 26 9.27 -13.16 -1.95
N VAL A 27 10.02 -13.57 -0.93
CA VAL A 27 11.48 -13.83 -1.04
C VAL A 27 11.83 -14.94 -2.03
N ASN A 28 10.90 -15.85 -2.30
CA ASN A 28 11.04 -16.91 -3.30
C ASN A 28 10.64 -16.47 -4.72
N GLY A 29 10.30 -15.20 -4.93
CA GLY A 29 9.92 -14.64 -6.23
C GLY A 29 8.43 -14.74 -6.59
N ILE A 30 7.60 -15.41 -5.78
CA ILE A 30 6.15 -15.45 -6.01
C ILE A 30 5.55 -14.06 -5.81
N LYS A 31 4.64 -13.67 -6.71
CA LYS A 31 3.87 -12.42 -6.64
C LYS A 31 2.44 -12.73 -6.19
N LEU A 32 2.01 -12.09 -5.10
CA LEU A 32 0.62 -12.06 -4.66
C LEU A 32 0.02 -10.70 -4.99
N GLN A 33 -1.27 -10.68 -5.34
CA GLN A 33 -2.00 -9.45 -5.61
C GLN A 33 -3.29 -9.42 -4.80
N GLY A 34 -3.65 -8.23 -4.33
CA GLY A 34 -4.86 -8.02 -3.54
C GLY A 34 -4.85 -6.67 -2.84
N THR A 35 -5.65 -6.54 -1.79
CA THR A 35 -5.66 -5.38 -0.89
C THR A 35 -5.32 -5.81 0.52
N ILE A 36 -4.65 -4.96 1.30
CA ILE A 36 -4.39 -5.23 2.72
C ILE A 36 -5.70 -5.10 3.49
N GLU A 37 -6.15 -6.19 4.11
CA GLU A 37 -7.37 -6.23 4.92
C GLU A 37 -7.05 -5.88 6.39
N SER A 38 -6.01 -6.50 6.94
CA SER A 38 -5.48 -6.21 8.28
C SER A 38 -3.99 -6.60 8.35
N PHE A 39 -3.33 -6.21 9.44
CA PHE A 39 -1.95 -6.61 9.73
C PHE A 39 -1.69 -6.51 11.22
N ASP A 40 -0.69 -7.25 11.69
CA ASP A 40 -0.11 -7.11 13.03
C ASP A 40 1.42 -6.99 12.94
N GLN A 41 2.13 -7.26 14.03
CA GLN A 41 3.58 -7.21 14.05
C GLN A 41 4.27 -8.20 13.09
N PHE A 42 3.68 -9.37 12.81
CA PHE A 42 4.33 -10.48 12.12
C PHE A 42 3.66 -10.90 10.81
N VAL A 43 2.38 -10.59 10.61
CA VAL A 43 1.60 -11.01 9.45
C VAL A 43 0.83 -9.87 8.81
N VAL A 44 0.42 -10.09 7.56
CA VAL A 44 -0.50 -9.27 6.79
C VAL A 44 -1.62 -10.17 6.26
N LEU A 45 -2.88 -9.78 6.45
CA LEU A 45 -3.99 -10.40 5.74
C LEU A 45 -4.17 -9.69 4.39
N LEU A 46 -4.00 -10.45 3.32
CA LEU A 46 -4.16 -9.99 1.94
C LEU A 46 -5.48 -10.56 1.40
N ARG A 47 -6.36 -9.69 0.91
CA ARG A 47 -7.64 -10.07 0.31
C ARG A 47 -7.56 -10.02 -1.21
N ASN A 48 -7.88 -11.14 -1.86
CA ASN A 48 -8.23 -11.21 -3.27
C ASN A 48 -9.63 -11.86 -3.42
N THR A 49 -9.75 -12.99 -4.11
CA THR A 49 -10.94 -13.84 -4.04
C THR A 49 -11.19 -14.38 -2.63
N VAL A 50 -10.12 -14.64 -1.87
CA VAL A 50 -10.15 -15.08 -0.47
C VAL A 50 -9.24 -14.21 0.40
N SER A 51 -9.42 -14.27 1.72
CA SER A 51 -8.48 -13.69 2.68
C SER A 51 -7.38 -14.71 2.97
N GLN A 52 -6.12 -14.35 2.72
CA GLN A 52 -4.96 -15.18 3.02
C GLN A 52 -4.01 -14.45 3.97
N MET A 53 -3.47 -15.19 4.93
CA MET A 53 -2.46 -14.67 5.86
C MET A 53 -1.07 -14.86 5.26
N VAL A 54 -0.28 -13.79 5.21
CA VAL A 54 1.08 -13.78 4.69
C VAL A 54 2.04 -13.36 5.81
N TYR A 55 3.03 -14.20 6.11
CA TYR A 55 4.05 -13.87 7.11
C TYR A 55 5.05 -12.86 6.56
N LYS A 56 5.35 -11.82 7.34
CA LYS A 56 6.25 -10.72 6.92
C LYS A 56 7.67 -11.19 6.61
N HIS A 57 8.17 -12.24 7.27
CA HIS A 57 9.50 -12.78 6.97
C HIS A 57 9.61 -13.39 5.56
N ALA A 58 8.48 -13.76 4.95
CA ALA A 58 8.44 -14.29 3.59
C ALA A 58 8.25 -13.19 2.54
N ILE A 59 7.96 -11.94 2.94
CA ILE A 59 7.74 -10.80 2.04
C ILE A 59 9.08 -10.12 1.76
N SER A 60 9.41 -9.94 0.49
CA SER A 60 10.56 -9.13 0.06
C SER A 60 10.16 -7.68 -0.15
N THR A 61 9.03 -7.41 -0.84
CA THR A 61 8.56 -6.05 -1.13
C THR A 61 7.04 -5.96 -1.19
N VAL A 62 6.50 -4.76 -0.90
CA VAL A 62 5.09 -4.41 -1.06
C VAL A 62 5.00 -3.18 -1.95
N VAL A 63 4.39 -3.33 -3.12
CA VAL A 63 4.31 -2.28 -4.16
C VAL A 63 2.85 -1.87 -4.36
N PRO A 64 2.46 -0.63 -4.06
CA PRO A 64 1.10 -0.16 -4.30
C PRO A 64 0.86 0.22 -5.76
N ALA A 65 -0.38 0.06 -6.23
CA ALA A 65 -0.78 0.46 -7.59
C ALA A 65 -0.85 1.99 -7.78
N ARG A 66 -0.83 2.76 -6.69
CA ARG A 66 -0.80 4.22 -6.67
C ARG A 66 0.07 4.70 -5.51
N ASN A 67 0.70 5.86 -5.67
CA ASN A 67 1.67 6.36 -4.70
C ASN A 67 1.03 6.61 -3.33
N VAL A 68 1.76 6.20 -2.29
CA VAL A 68 1.42 6.46 -0.88
C VAL A 68 2.50 7.34 -0.29
N ARG A 69 2.12 8.48 0.28
CA ARG A 69 3.02 9.37 1.03
C ARG A 69 2.88 9.06 2.51
N VAL A 70 4.01 8.84 3.17
CA VAL A 70 4.06 8.63 4.63
C VAL A 70 4.66 9.86 5.28
N GLY A 71 3.85 10.64 5.99
CA GLY A 71 4.27 11.83 6.72
C GLY A 71 4.17 11.66 8.24
N PRO A 72 4.62 12.65 9.02
CA PRO A 72 4.55 12.64 10.49
C PRO A 72 3.13 12.45 11.06
N GLY A 73 2.09 12.77 10.28
CA GLY A 73 0.67 12.61 10.64
C GLY A 73 0.02 11.29 10.17
N GLY A 74 0.80 10.35 9.63
CA GLY A 74 0.30 9.11 9.03
C GLY A 74 0.47 9.06 7.50
N GLY A 75 0.20 7.88 6.92
CA GLY A 75 0.23 7.71 5.47
C GLY A 75 -1.08 8.09 4.81
N TYR A 76 -1.01 8.81 3.69
CA TYR A 76 -2.13 9.14 2.81
C TYR A 76 -1.76 8.77 1.37
N VAL A 77 -2.74 8.34 0.59
CA VAL A 77 -2.53 8.10 -0.83
C VAL A 77 -2.56 9.42 -1.58
N GLN A 78 -1.62 9.59 -2.50
CA GLN A 78 -1.68 10.68 -3.45
C GLN A 78 -2.68 10.31 -4.54
N GLN A 79 -3.82 10.99 -4.58
CA GLN A 79 -4.68 10.96 -5.77
C GLN A 79 -3.87 11.60 -6.91
N ASN A 80 -3.79 10.89 -8.05
CA ASN A 80 -3.31 11.53 -9.27
C ASN A 80 -4.35 12.60 -9.62
N GLU A 81 -4.02 13.88 -9.39
CA GLU A 81 -4.63 14.96 -10.14
C GLU A 81 -4.22 14.75 -11.60
N GLY A 82 -5.09 14.08 -12.37
CA GLY A 82 -5.05 14.19 -13.81
C GLY A 82 -5.28 15.66 -14.13
N GLY A 83 -4.30 16.28 -14.79
CA GLY A 83 -4.40 17.68 -15.17
C GLY A 83 -5.67 17.95 -15.96
N SER A 84 -6.53 18.80 -15.41
CA SER A 84 -7.43 19.62 -16.21
C SER A 84 -6.55 20.66 -16.91
N ALA A 85 -5.98 20.26 -18.04
CA ALA A 85 -5.81 21.20 -19.13
C ALA A 85 -7.24 21.46 -19.63
N ASP A 86 -7.95 22.36 -18.96
CA ASP A 86 -9.08 23.01 -19.58
C ASP A 86 -8.46 23.89 -20.65
N ASP A 87 -8.58 23.40 -21.88
CA ASP A 87 -8.13 24.00 -23.10
C ASP A 87 -8.54 25.47 -23.18
N ASP A 88 -7.60 26.27 -23.68
CA ASP A 88 -7.86 27.50 -24.42
C ASP A 88 -9.07 27.33 -25.36
N GLU A 89 -10.28 27.71 -24.92
CA GLU A 89 -11.34 28.13 -25.83
C GLU A 89 -11.50 29.65 -25.73
N ALA A 90 -11.01 30.26 -26.79
CA ALA A 90 -11.03 31.68 -27.12
C ALA A 90 -12.37 32.37 -26.89
N GLU A 91 -12.31 33.57 -26.30
CA GLU A 91 -12.91 34.81 -26.85
C GLU A 91 -11.98 36.00 -26.58
#